data_AF-A0A8T4RMX8-F1
#
_entry.id   AF-A0A8T4RMX8-F1
#
_cell.length_a   1.000
_cell.length_b   1.000
_cell.length_c   1.000
_cell.angle_alpha   90.00
_cell.angle_beta   90.00
_cell.angle_gamma   90.00
#
_symmetry.space_group_name_H-M   'P 1'
#
loop_
_entity.id
_entity.type
_entity.pdbx_description
1 polymer ?
#
loop_
_entity_poly.entity_id
_entity_poly.type
_entity_poly.pdbx_seq_one_letter_code
_entity_poly.pdbx_strand_id
1 'polypeptide(L)'
;MKKQETKKIQLGTYPYTYVRTVVMRTLLFKKEDYQKMLKMSFSEIARYLQDSQYRSEIDKLAPLYRGAALVEQALNRNMAHMLTKLKRISPEELGKLIGIYLKRYDVYNLKTLFRARFTKADENALDALLIPAGELDRQKLKELFHKNSEEAILRESKLLPFKEAERALQRFQHVHPASYGCQKRRGDIGHGGKEVSGCKGSC
;
A
#
# COMPACT_ATOMS: atom_id res chain seq x y z
N MET A 1 -14.41 -19.11 19.66
CA MET A 1 -13.29 -18.55 18.86
C MET A 1 -12.29 -19.67 18.59
N LYS A 2 -12.15 -20.14 17.34
CA LYS A 2 -11.19 -21.21 17.03
C LYS A 2 -9.78 -20.65 17.19
N LYS A 3 -9.03 -21.19 18.15
CA LYS A 3 -7.60 -20.95 18.36
C LYS A 3 -6.92 -21.32 17.05
N GLN A 4 -6.42 -20.35 16.29
CA GLN A 4 -5.58 -20.65 15.14
C GLN A 4 -4.32 -21.31 15.71
N GLU A 5 -4.21 -22.63 15.57
CA GLU A 5 -2.97 -23.32 15.85
C GLU A 5 -1.88 -22.67 15.00
N THR A 6 -0.93 -22.02 15.65
CA THR A 6 0.27 -21.50 15.01
C THR A 6 1.09 -22.70 14.54
N LYS A 7 0.77 -23.21 13.36
CA LYS A 7 1.55 -24.25 12.69
C LYS A 7 2.97 -23.69 12.54
N LYS A 8 3.91 -24.28 13.28
CA LYS A 8 5.31 -23.86 13.28
C LYS A 8 5.81 -23.89 11.83
N ILE A 9 6.27 -22.75 11.32
CA ILE A 9 6.86 -22.69 9.97
C ILE A 9 8.18 -23.45 10.06
N GLN A 10 8.21 -24.63 9.45
CA GLN A 10 9.46 -25.36 9.24
C GLN A 10 10.02 -24.92 7.89
N LEU A 11 11.31 -24.64 7.84
CA LEU A 11 11.99 -24.23 6.61
C LEU A 11 12.90 -25.38 6.18
N GLY A 12 12.79 -25.76 4.91
CA GLY A 12 13.68 -26.73 4.27
C GLY A 12 14.72 -26.06 3.36
N THR A 13 15.32 -26.87 2.49
CA THR A 13 16.23 -26.40 1.45
C THR A 13 15.44 -26.06 0.19
N TYR A 14 15.62 -24.86 -0.36
CA TYR A 14 14.88 -24.38 -1.54
C TYR A 14 15.81 -23.92 -2.68
N PRO A 15 16.54 -24.84 -3.37
CA PRO A 15 17.53 -24.48 -4.38
C PRO A 15 16.93 -23.69 -5.54
N TYR A 16 15.73 -24.05 -6.00
CA TYR A 16 15.04 -23.35 -7.09
C TYR A 16 14.72 -21.90 -6.73
N THR A 17 14.12 -21.66 -5.56
CA THR A 17 13.80 -20.30 -5.10
C THR A 17 15.08 -19.48 -4.90
N TYR A 18 16.12 -20.10 -4.33
CA TYR A 18 17.42 -19.46 -4.18
C TYR A 18 18.00 -19.02 -5.52
N VAL A 19 18.15 -19.92 -6.49
CA VAL A 19 18.66 -19.59 -7.83
C VAL A 19 17.83 -18.48 -8.47
N ARG A 20 16.50 -18.53 -8.33
CA ARG A 20 15.64 -17.48 -8.88
C ARG A 20 15.88 -16.11 -8.24
N THR A 21 16.07 -16.06 -6.92
CA THR A 21 16.39 -14.81 -6.22
C THR A 21 17.77 -14.26 -6.60
N VAL A 22 18.74 -15.13 -6.85
CA VAL A 22 20.05 -14.74 -7.38
C VAL A 22 19.90 -14.11 -8.76
N VAL A 23 19.15 -14.73 -9.67
CA VAL A 23 18.85 -14.15 -10.99
C VAL A 23 18.11 -12.82 -10.87
N MET A 24 17.15 -12.69 -9.95
CA MET A 24 16.46 -11.41 -9.72
C MET A 24 17.42 -10.33 -9.19
N ARG A 25 18.43 -10.72 -8.39
CA ARG A 25 19.45 -9.80 -7.87
C ARG A 25 20.37 -9.27 -8.98
N THR A 26 20.69 -10.07 -10.00
CA THR A 26 21.56 -9.60 -11.10
C THR A 26 20.90 -8.54 -11.98
N LEU A 27 19.57 -8.42 -11.92
CA LEU A 27 18.81 -7.40 -12.64
C LEU A 27 18.81 -6.03 -11.93
N LEU A 28 19.36 -5.95 -10.72
CA LEU A 28 19.48 -4.68 -9.99
C LEU A 28 20.59 -3.82 -10.59
N PHE A 29 20.35 -2.51 -10.64
CA PHE A 29 21.34 -1.53 -11.06
C PHE A 29 22.59 -1.57 -10.17
N LYS A 30 23.74 -1.45 -10.81
CA LYS A 30 25.05 -1.42 -10.17
C LYS A 30 25.43 0.02 -9.80
N LYS A 31 26.52 0.16 -9.06
CA LYS A 31 27.02 1.47 -8.60
C LYS A 31 27.24 2.45 -9.76
N GLU A 32 27.72 1.95 -10.90
CA GLU A 32 28.00 2.75 -12.09
C GLU A 32 26.72 3.32 -12.70
N ASP A 33 25.61 2.59 -12.65
CA ASP A 33 24.31 3.04 -13.14
C ASP A 33 23.81 4.23 -12.31
N TYR A 34 23.95 4.17 -10.99
CA TYR A 34 23.59 5.30 -10.11
C TYR A 34 24.45 6.54 -10.39
N GLN A 35 25.76 6.38 -10.65
CA GLN A 35 26.63 7.50 -11.00
C GLN A 35 26.21 8.20 -12.30
N LYS A 36 25.67 7.44 -13.27
CA LYS A 36 25.07 8.01 -14.48
C LYS A 36 23.76 8.73 -14.15
N MET A 37 22.86 8.09 -13.40
CA MET A 37 21.55 8.66 -13.04
C MET A 37 21.67 9.98 -12.26
N LEU A 38 22.70 10.16 -11.43
CA LEU A 38 22.94 11.42 -10.71
C LEU A 38 23.19 12.63 -11.63
N LYS A 39 23.58 12.39 -12.88
CA LYS A 39 23.82 13.42 -13.90
C LYS A 39 22.65 13.59 -14.86
N MET A 40 21.57 12.82 -14.69
CA MET A 40 20.40 12.79 -15.56
C MET A 40 19.23 13.55 -14.93
N SER A 41 18.38 14.13 -15.77
CA SER A 41 17.04 14.60 -15.38
C SER A 41 16.08 13.42 -15.14
N PHE A 42 14.95 13.67 -14.47
CA PHE A 42 13.95 12.61 -14.23
C PHE A 42 13.39 11.99 -15.51
N SER A 43 13.25 12.76 -16.58
CA SER A 43 12.78 12.25 -17.88
C SER A 43 13.82 11.33 -18.52
N GLU A 44 15.10 11.65 -18.40
CA GLU A 44 16.20 10.79 -18.86
C GLU A 44 16.32 9.53 -18.01
N ILE A 45 16.14 9.63 -16.69
CA ILE A 45 16.07 8.46 -15.80
C ILE A 45 14.90 7.55 -16.23
N ALA A 46 13.72 8.09 -16.47
CA ALA A 46 12.58 7.30 -16.95
C ALA A 46 12.93 6.56 -18.26
N ARG A 47 13.61 7.23 -19.21
CA ARG A 47 14.04 6.59 -20.46
C ARG A 47 15.12 5.53 -20.23
N TYR A 48 16.08 5.79 -19.36
CA TYR A 48 17.09 4.81 -18.95
C TYR A 48 16.47 3.56 -18.34
N LEU A 49 15.44 3.73 -17.50
CA LEU A 49 14.71 2.62 -16.90
C LEU A 49 13.89 1.82 -17.94
N GLN A 50 13.46 2.41 -19.06
CA GLN A 50 12.76 1.69 -20.14
C GLN A 50 13.66 0.66 -20.84
N ASP A 51 14.97 0.82 -20.79
CA ASP A 51 15.91 -0.13 -21.39
C ASP A 51 16.17 -1.35 -20.48
N SER A 52 15.45 -1.47 -19.37
CA SER A 52 15.64 -2.52 -18.36
C SER A 52 14.32 -3.22 -18.02
N GLN A 53 14.30 -3.98 -16.92
CA GLN A 53 13.10 -4.71 -16.47
C GLN A 53 11.89 -3.82 -16.14
N TYR A 54 12.08 -2.50 -15.99
CA TYR A 54 11.01 -1.55 -15.64
C TYR A 54 10.18 -1.09 -16.86
N ARG A 55 10.57 -1.46 -18.09
CA ARG A 55 9.91 -1.07 -19.35
C ARG A 55 8.40 -1.20 -19.31
N SER A 56 7.90 -2.39 -18.94
CA SER A 56 6.46 -2.68 -18.97
C SER A 56 5.66 -1.74 -18.06
N GLU A 57 6.20 -1.36 -16.91
CA GLU A 57 5.50 -0.46 -15.99
C GLU A 57 5.59 0.99 -16.46
N ILE A 58 6.73 1.40 -17.02
CA ILE A 58 6.89 2.74 -17.58
C ILE A 58 5.95 2.94 -18.75
N ASP A 59 5.88 2.00 -19.70
CA ASP A 59 5.03 2.13 -20.88
C ASP A 59 3.54 2.22 -20.49
N LYS A 60 3.11 1.47 -19.48
CA LYS A 60 1.72 1.54 -18.95
C LYS A 60 1.43 2.85 -18.23
N LEU A 61 2.42 3.44 -17.56
CA LEU A 61 2.27 4.62 -16.71
C LEU A 61 2.59 5.93 -17.41
N ALA A 62 3.35 5.88 -18.50
CA ALA A 62 3.76 7.02 -19.30
C ALA A 62 2.59 7.84 -19.85
N PRO A 63 1.36 7.34 -20.05
CA PRO A 63 0.23 8.22 -20.37
C PRO A 63 -0.21 9.07 -19.17
N LEU A 64 -0.10 8.54 -17.95
CA LEU A 64 -0.70 9.11 -16.73
C LEU A 64 0.25 10.00 -15.91
N TYR A 65 1.56 9.72 -15.95
CA TYR A 65 2.55 10.39 -15.10
C TYR A 65 3.73 10.93 -15.91
N ARG A 66 4.44 11.93 -15.36
CA ARG A 66 5.66 12.51 -15.95
C ARG A 66 6.74 12.72 -14.89
N GLY A 67 7.99 12.85 -15.34
CA GLY A 67 9.13 13.17 -14.48
C GLY A 67 9.29 12.22 -13.29
N ALA A 68 9.53 12.78 -12.11
CA ALA A 68 9.76 12.01 -10.88
C ALA A 68 8.58 11.09 -10.52
N ALA A 69 7.33 11.56 -10.72
CA ALA A 69 6.15 10.77 -10.41
C ALA A 69 6.07 9.50 -11.28
N LEU A 70 6.43 9.60 -12.57
CA LEU A 70 6.46 8.42 -13.45
C LEU A 70 7.47 7.38 -12.95
N VAL A 71 8.67 7.83 -12.60
CA VAL A 71 9.73 6.97 -12.06
C VAL A 71 9.26 6.30 -10.77
N GLU A 72 8.73 7.06 -9.82
CA GLU A 72 8.23 6.54 -8.55
C GLU A 72 7.13 5.49 -8.76
N GLN A 73 6.11 5.80 -9.56
CA GLN A 73 5.00 4.89 -9.82
C GLN A 73 5.50 3.60 -10.49
N ALA A 74 6.39 3.71 -11.47
CA ALA A 74 6.91 2.54 -12.19
C ALA A 74 7.75 1.64 -11.28
N LEU A 75 8.60 2.23 -10.43
CA LEU A 75 9.41 1.49 -9.47
C LEU A 75 8.53 0.79 -8.43
N ASN A 76 7.54 1.49 -7.87
CA ASN A 76 6.64 0.93 -6.87
C ASN A 76 5.79 -0.22 -7.42
N ARG A 77 5.24 -0.07 -8.64
CA ARG A 77 4.48 -1.15 -9.29
C ARG A 77 5.35 -2.34 -9.64
N ASN A 78 6.54 -2.12 -10.19
CA ASN A 78 7.45 -3.22 -10.50
C ASN A 78 7.89 -3.96 -9.23
N MET A 79 8.17 -3.24 -8.14
CA MET A 79 8.49 -3.84 -6.85
C MET A 79 7.34 -4.71 -6.34
N ALA A 80 6.11 -4.21 -6.37
CA ALA A 80 4.93 -4.97 -5.97
C ALA A 80 4.77 -6.25 -6.82
N HIS A 81 4.89 -6.13 -8.14
CA HIS A 81 4.83 -7.28 -9.04
C HIS A 81 5.92 -8.31 -8.76
N MET A 82 7.16 -7.87 -8.53
CA MET A 82 8.30 -8.75 -8.29
C MET A 82 8.19 -9.49 -6.95
N LEU A 83 7.74 -8.81 -5.89
CA LEU A 83 7.52 -9.41 -4.58
C LEU A 83 6.37 -10.42 -4.61
N THR A 84 5.25 -10.08 -5.25
CA THR A 84 4.11 -11.00 -5.42
C THR A 84 4.48 -12.20 -6.28
N LYS A 85 5.27 -11.99 -7.34
CA LYS A 85 5.83 -13.07 -8.16
C LYS A 85 6.74 -13.97 -7.34
N LEU A 86 7.63 -13.41 -6.52
CA LEU A 86 8.52 -14.18 -5.65
C LEU A 86 7.73 -15.04 -4.66
N LYS A 87 6.69 -14.48 -4.05
CA LYS A 87 5.76 -15.23 -3.18
C LYS A 87 5.10 -16.39 -3.93
N ARG A 88 4.60 -16.13 -5.15
CA ARG A 88 3.87 -17.11 -5.98
C ARG A 88 4.73 -18.30 -6.43
N ILE A 89 5.99 -18.05 -6.78
CA ILE A 89 6.90 -19.11 -7.26
C ILE A 89 7.62 -19.84 -6.11
N SER A 90 7.44 -19.39 -4.87
CA SER A 90 8.03 -20.02 -3.70
C SER A 90 7.15 -21.17 -3.21
N PRO A 91 7.74 -22.24 -2.64
CA PRO A 91 6.99 -23.28 -1.94
C PRO A 91 6.11 -22.70 -0.82
N GLU A 92 5.06 -23.41 -0.44
CA GLU A 92 4.01 -22.91 0.48
C GLU A 92 4.57 -22.31 1.78
N GLU A 93 5.49 -23.00 2.45
CA GLU A 93 6.09 -22.56 3.72
C GLU A 93 6.87 -21.25 3.57
N LEU A 94 7.67 -21.14 2.52
CA LEU A 94 8.44 -19.94 2.21
C LEU A 94 7.53 -18.80 1.70
N GLY A 95 6.50 -19.13 0.93
CA GLY A 95 5.47 -18.20 0.49
C GLY A 95 4.69 -17.59 1.67
N LYS A 96 4.44 -18.37 2.73
CA LYS A 96 3.88 -17.86 4.00
C LYS A 96 4.83 -16.89 4.69
N LEU A 97 6.11 -17.23 4.79
CA LEU A 97 7.13 -16.34 5.36
C LEU A 97 7.25 -15.01 4.58
N ILE A 98 7.31 -15.09 3.25
CA ILE A 98 7.31 -13.91 2.38
C ILE A 98 6.01 -13.13 2.58
N GLY A 99 4.85 -13.79 2.66
CA GLY A 99 3.58 -13.14 2.94
C GLY A 99 3.59 -12.34 4.24
N ILE A 100 4.13 -12.90 5.31
CA ILE A 100 4.32 -12.20 6.59
C ILE A 100 5.20 -10.97 6.42
N TYR A 101 6.30 -11.08 5.67
CA TYR A 101 7.16 -9.93 5.37
C TYR A 101 6.41 -8.83 4.60
N LEU A 102 5.57 -9.20 3.63
CA LEU A 102 4.83 -8.26 2.79
C LEU A 102 3.71 -7.52 3.53
N LYS A 103 3.26 -8.00 4.70
CA LYS A 103 2.31 -7.27 5.57
C LYS A 103 2.79 -5.87 5.96
N ARG A 104 4.10 -5.60 5.91
CA ARG A 104 4.64 -4.24 6.11
C ARG A 104 4.07 -3.22 5.13
N TYR A 105 3.77 -3.65 3.90
CA TYR A 105 3.20 -2.77 2.87
C TYR A 105 1.71 -2.54 3.14
N ASP A 106 1.00 -3.54 3.65
CA ASP A 106 -0.38 -3.35 4.09
C ASP A 106 -0.46 -2.35 5.28
N VAL A 107 0.45 -2.44 6.25
CA VAL A 107 0.57 -1.44 7.33
C VAL A 107 0.85 -0.04 6.76
N TYR A 108 1.78 0.06 5.82
CA TYR A 108 2.09 1.32 5.14
C TYR A 108 0.86 1.89 4.42
N ASN A 109 0.16 1.06 3.65
CA ASN A 109 -1.03 1.44 2.90
C ASN A 109 -2.16 1.90 3.83
N LEU A 110 -2.40 1.20 4.95
CA LEU A 110 -3.40 1.61 5.94
C LEU A 110 -3.06 2.95 6.59
N LYS A 111 -1.79 3.17 6.96
CA LYS A 111 -1.34 4.49 7.45
C LYS A 111 -1.58 5.59 6.43
N THR A 112 -1.24 5.32 5.17
CA THR A 112 -1.44 6.27 4.07
C THR A 112 -2.91 6.56 3.85
N LEU A 113 -3.78 5.54 3.93
CA LEU A 113 -5.23 5.66 3.87
C LEU A 113 -5.76 6.54 5.01
N PHE A 114 -5.39 6.25 6.27
CA PHE A 114 -5.83 7.08 7.41
C PHE A 114 -5.37 8.53 7.28
N ARG A 115 -4.12 8.75 6.81
CA ARG A 115 -3.59 10.09 6.56
C ARG A 115 -4.37 10.82 5.46
N ALA A 116 -4.71 10.13 4.37
CA ALA A 116 -5.51 10.69 3.29
C ALA A 116 -6.90 11.12 3.78
N ARG A 117 -7.56 10.30 4.62
CA ARG A 117 -8.86 10.66 5.22
C ARG A 117 -8.75 11.85 6.16
N PHE A 118 -7.73 11.87 7.01
CA PHE A 118 -7.50 12.95 7.95
C PHE A 118 -7.24 14.29 7.24
N THR A 119 -6.49 14.26 6.13
CA THR A 119 -6.15 15.45 5.32
C THR A 119 -7.19 15.77 4.24
N LYS A 120 -8.27 14.99 4.12
CA LYS A 120 -9.29 15.10 3.06
C LYS A 120 -8.68 15.06 1.65
N ALA A 121 -7.60 14.30 1.47
CA ALA A 121 -7.02 14.06 0.15
C ALA A 121 -8.02 13.29 -0.74
N ASP A 122 -7.94 13.53 -2.04
CA ASP A 122 -8.76 12.83 -3.01
C ASP A 122 -8.26 11.39 -3.23
N GLU A 123 -9.09 10.58 -3.90
CA GLU A 123 -8.76 9.18 -4.16
C GLU A 123 -7.55 9.05 -5.10
N ASN A 124 -7.37 9.99 -6.03
CA ASN A 124 -6.24 9.97 -6.97
C ASN A 124 -4.90 10.17 -6.25
N ALA A 125 -4.82 11.14 -5.33
CA ALA A 125 -3.64 11.35 -4.51
C ALA A 125 -3.36 10.16 -3.59
N LEU A 126 -4.41 9.52 -3.05
CA LEU A 126 -4.24 8.26 -2.31
C LEU A 126 -3.67 7.16 -3.22
N ASP A 127 -4.27 6.95 -4.39
CA ASP A 127 -3.97 5.86 -5.30
C ASP A 127 -2.53 5.90 -5.84
N ALA A 128 -1.95 7.09 -5.95
CA ALA A 128 -0.54 7.31 -6.27
C ALA A 128 0.41 6.91 -5.13
N LEU A 129 -0.04 6.93 -3.87
CA LEU A 129 0.80 6.60 -2.72
C LEU A 129 0.68 5.16 -2.25
N LEU A 130 -0.22 4.37 -2.83
CA LEU A 130 -0.43 2.97 -2.45
C LEU A 130 0.61 2.04 -3.09
N ILE A 131 1.09 1.08 -2.31
CA ILE A 131 1.99 0.01 -2.76
C ILE A 131 1.29 -1.35 -2.55
N PRO A 132 0.54 -1.87 -3.54
CA PRO A 132 -0.27 -3.08 -3.40
C PRO A 132 0.60 -4.36 -3.52
N ALA A 133 1.57 -4.51 -2.62
CA ALA A 133 2.48 -5.65 -2.55
C ALA A 133 2.10 -6.67 -1.46
N GLY A 134 1.20 -6.31 -0.55
CA GLY A 134 0.79 -7.14 0.58
C GLY A 134 -0.42 -8.03 0.27
N GLU A 135 -1.20 -8.35 1.32
CA GLU A 135 -2.46 -9.09 1.22
C GLU A 135 -3.62 -8.20 0.76
N LEU A 136 -3.54 -6.89 1.01
CA LEU A 136 -4.53 -5.93 0.56
C LEU A 136 -4.18 -5.46 -0.85
N ASP A 137 -4.91 -5.99 -1.83
CA ASP A 137 -4.79 -5.52 -3.20
C ASP A 137 -5.34 -4.09 -3.35
N ARG A 138 -5.12 -3.51 -4.53
CA ARG A 138 -5.49 -2.13 -4.81
C ARG A 138 -7.00 -1.90 -4.73
N GLN A 139 -7.80 -2.86 -5.19
CA GLN A 139 -9.25 -2.77 -5.14
C GLN A 139 -9.73 -2.78 -3.69
N LYS A 140 -9.18 -3.67 -2.87
CA LYS A 140 -9.51 -3.74 -1.45
C LYS A 140 -9.17 -2.47 -0.71
N LEU A 141 -8.01 -1.86 -1.00
CA LEU A 141 -7.62 -0.59 -0.39
C LEU A 141 -8.58 0.55 -0.76
N LYS A 142 -9.09 0.59 -2.00
CA LYS A 142 -10.12 1.55 -2.42
C LYS A 142 -11.44 1.30 -1.69
N GLU A 143 -11.89 0.05 -1.60
CA GLU A 143 -13.08 -0.31 -0.82
C GLU A 143 -12.98 0.16 0.64
N LEU A 144 -11.81 -0.01 1.27
CA LEU A 144 -11.55 0.43 2.63
C LEU A 144 -11.61 1.96 2.75
N PHE A 145 -11.13 2.71 1.75
CA PHE A 145 -11.14 4.17 1.78
C PHE A 145 -12.56 4.76 1.84
N HIS A 146 -13.54 4.09 1.24
CA HIS A 146 -14.95 4.51 1.24
C HIS A 146 -15.73 4.10 2.50
N LYS A 147 -15.16 3.36 3.45
CA LYS A 147 -15.87 2.91 4.65
C LYS A 147 -16.17 4.05 5.62
N ASN A 148 -17.32 4.07 6.26
CA ASN A 148 -17.76 5.23 7.06
C ASN A 148 -16.97 5.46 8.36
N SER A 149 -16.17 4.49 8.83
CA SER A 149 -15.40 4.63 10.07
C SER A 149 -14.02 3.96 10.00
N GLU A 150 -13.09 4.49 10.77
CA GLU A 150 -11.76 3.94 11.00
C GLU A 150 -11.83 2.54 11.64
N GLU A 151 -12.84 2.31 12.48
CA GLU A 151 -13.16 1.01 13.07
C GLU A 151 -13.48 -0.04 12.01
N ALA A 152 -14.33 0.32 11.04
CA ALA A 152 -14.70 -0.56 9.94
C ALA A 152 -13.47 -0.91 9.10
N ILE A 153 -12.60 0.08 8.82
CA ILE A 153 -11.34 -0.12 8.09
C ILE A 153 -10.46 -1.13 8.83
N LEU A 154 -10.24 -0.94 10.13
CA LEU A 154 -9.38 -1.82 10.92
C LEU A 154 -9.93 -3.25 10.97
N ARG A 155 -11.24 -3.42 11.20
CA ARG A 155 -11.89 -4.74 11.25
C ARG A 155 -11.80 -5.47 9.91
N GLU A 156 -12.03 -4.77 8.82
CA GLU A 156 -12.07 -5.36 7.48
C GLU A 156 -10.67 -5.61 6.89
N SER A 157 -9.67 -4.82 7.28
CA SER A 157 -8.28 -5.03 6.88
C SER A 157 -7.70 -6.36 7.36
N LYS A 158 -8.21 -6.91 8.48
CA LYS A 158 -7.75 -8.15 9.14
C LYS A 158 -6.24 -8.18 9.42
N LEU A 159 -5.58 -7.03 9.39
CA LEU A 159 -4.13 -6.93 9.48
C LEU A 159 -3.63 -7.13 10.92
N LEU A 160 -4.40 -6.61 11.87
CA LEU A 160 -4.15 -6.75 13.31
C LEU A 160 -5.44 -7.26 13.98
N PRO A 161 -5.33 -8.14 14.98
CA PRO A 161 -6.43 -8.40 15.89
C PRO A 161 -7.00 -7.09 16.45
N PHE A 162 -8.30 -6.88 16.27
CA PHE A 162 -8.95 -5.61 16.62
C PHE A 162 -8.75 -5.20 18.09
N LYS A 163 -8.62 -6.17 18.99
CA LYS A 163 -8.35 -5.95 20.42
C LYS A 163 -7.07 -5.15 20.67
N GLU A 164 -6.04 -5.33 19.84
CA GLU A 164 -4.78 -4.58 19.97
C GLU A 164 -4.91 -3.17 19.40
N ALA A 165 -5.71 -3.00 18.33
CA ALA A 165 -5.93 -1.72 17.69
C ALA A 165 -6.92 -0.82 18.47
N GLU A 166 -7.81 -1.40 19.27
CA GLU A 166 -8.84 -0.69 20.04
C GLU A 166 -8.26 0.40 20.96
N ARG A 167 -7.19 0.09 21.69
CA ARG A 167 -6.51 1.06 22.57
C ARG A 167 -5.95 2.24 21.80
N ALA A 168 -5.36 1.98 20.63
CA ALA A 168 -4.80 3.02 19.78
C ALA A 168 -5.91 3.91 19.20
N LEU A 169 -7.03 3.31 18.82
CA LEU A 169 -8.19 4.03 18.31
C LEU A 169 -8.84 4.92 19.38
N GLN A 170 -9.04 4.41 20.59
CA GLN A 170 -9.56 5.20 21.71
C GLN A 170 -8.68 6.42 22.01
N ARG A 171 -7.35 6.22 22.02
CA ARG A 171 -6.39 7.33 22.17
C ARG A 171 -6.51 8.34 21.04
N PHE A 172 -6.61 7.87 19.79
CA PHE A 172 -6.74 8.74 18.63
C PHE A 172 -8.04 9.56 18.65
N GLN A 173 -9.17 8.96 19.03
CA GLN A 173 -10.45 9.64 19.22
C GLN A 173 -10.38 10.70 20.33
N HIS A 174 -9.66 10.42 21.42
CA HIS A 174 -9.49 11.35 22.53
C HIS A 174 -8.63 12.58 22.15
N VAL A 175 -7.56 12.38 21.37
CA VAL A 175 -6.68 13.48 20.92
C VAL A 175 -7.31 14.30 19.80
N HIS A 176 -8.21 13.72 19.00
CA HIS A 176 -8.82 14.38 17.83
C HIS A 176 -10.36 14.28 17.82
N PRO A 177 -11.08 14.94 18.75
CA PRO A 177 -12.54 14.84 18.84
C PRO A 177 -13.28 15.55 17.69
N ALA A 178 -12.71 16.64 17.14
CA ALA A 178 -13.33 17.44 16.09
C ALA A 178 -13.41 16.72 14.72
N SER A 179 -12.44 15.85 14.41
CA SER A 179 -12.44 15.07 13.16
C SER A 179 -13.48 13.94 13.18
N TYR A 180 -13.68 13.28 14.33
CA TYR A 180 -14.66 12.19 14.49
C TYR A 180 -16.12 12.66 14.52
N GLY A 181 -16.41 13.80 15.14
CA GLY A 181 -17.78 14.34 15.23
C GLY A 181 -18.38 14.74 13.88
N CYS A 182 -17.55 15.02 12.87
CA CYS A 182 -17.99 15.35 11.51
C CYS A 182 -18.18 14.10 10.62
N GLN A 183 -17.36 13.05 10.80
CA GLN A 183 -17.48 11.79 10.06
C GLN A 183 -18.71 10.99 10.49
N LYS A 184 -19.04 10.94 11.79
CA LYS A 184 -20.21 10.20 12.30
C LYS A 184 -21.52 10.73 11.70
N ARG A 185 -21.66 12.06 11.56
CA ARG A 185 -22.81 12.70 10.93
C ARG A 185 -22.95 12.46 9.41
N ARG A 186 -21.89 12.09 8.70
CA ARG A 186 -22.00 11.68 7.27
C ARG A 186 -22.48 10.25 7.10
N GLY A 187 -22.23 9.38 8.09
CA GLY A 187 -22.70 7.99 8.07
C GLY A 187 -24.21 7.84 8.32
N ASP A 188 -24.85 8.85 8.90
CA ASP A 188 -26.28 8.83 9.26
C ASP A 188 -27.20 9.41 8.17
N ILE A 189 -26.66 9.93 7.06
CA ILE A 189 -27.47 10.45 5.94
C ILE A 189 -27.74 9.31 4.94
N GLY A 190 -28.53 8.33 5.38
CA GLY A 190 -29.23 7.40 4.51
C GLY A 190 -30.58 7.98 4.11
N HIS A 191 -30.73 8.33 2.83
CA HIS A 191 -31.99 8.57 2.10
C HIS A 191 -33.07 9.43 2.78
N GLY A 192 -32.91 10.75 2.68
CA GLY A 192 -33.99 11.70 2.94
C GLY A 192 -33.49 13.11 2.73
N GLY A 193 -33.91 13.75 1.64
CA GLY A 193 -33.52 15.12 1.32
C GLY A 193 -33.90 16.10 2.43
N LYS A 194 -32.90 16.82 2.94
CA LYS A 194 -33.01 18.19 3.46
C LYS A 194 -31.60 18.74 3.68
N GLU A 195 -31.25 19.75 2.89
CA GLU A 195 -30.15 20.65 3.19
C GLU A 195 -30.40 21.28 4.56
N VAL A 196 -29.45 21.15 5.48
CA VAL A 196 -29.42 22.01 6.67
C VAL A 196 -28.03 22.63 6.77
N SER A 197 -28.04 23.91 6.45
CA SER A 197 -27.09 24.97 6.78
C SER A 197 -26.33 24.75 8.10
N GLY A 198 -25.02 25.02 8.08
CA GLY A 198 -24.28 25.41 9.27
C GLY A 198 -22.98 24.66 9.53
N CYS A 199 -21.92 25.03 8.82
CA CYS A 199 -20.55 24.89 9.34
C CYS A 199 -19.86 26.27 9.22
N LYS A 200 -20.18 27.16 10.16
CA LYS A 200 -19.26 28.24 10.56
C LYS A 200 -18.44 27.70 11.73
N GLY A 201 -17.13 27.60 11.54
CA GLY A 201 -16.19 27.16 12.58
C GLY A 201 -14.89 26.71 11.93
N SER A 202 -13.87 27.56 12.06
CA SER A 202 -12.58 27.57 11.40
C SER A 202 -11.74 26.29 11.52
N CYS A 203 -10.85 26.12 10.54
CA CYS A 203 -9.85 25.06 10.38
C CYS A 203 -9.04 24.72 11.64
#